data_AF-A0A256WA86-F1
#
_entry.id   AF-A0A256WA86-F1
#
_cell.length_a   1.000
_cell.length_b   1.000
_cell.length_c   1.000
_cell.angle_alpha   90.00
_cell.angle_beta   90.00
_cell.angle_gamma   90.00
#
_symmetry.space_group_name_H-M   'P 1'
#
loop_
_entity.id
_entity.type
_entity.pdbx_description
1 polymer ?
#
loop_
_entity_poly.entity_id
_entity_poly.type
_entity_poly.pdbx_seq_one_letter_code
_entity_poly.pdbx_strand_id
1 'polypeptide(L)'
;MKKLITFLALITFTVFTLSTNAQQVIASAGGYYEGDNISISWTLGETVIETFEGADIILTQGFQQPYSFYLSQILNIPAGWSGISGYIDPLNKGVEDMFSPHIPDFIILASMTDFYYPDGGVNTINNWSWETGYQVKAGSEFEVTLTGSKIDPPEVDLAQNWNLIPVLTSCGATTDEVFTDMADLIIVKEVAGPNVFWPAYGIETLTDLEPGKAYWVSMDDIGGFTYPECAKSSYIAKPQEKPQNGTPWHLHPKVIVPVVLK
;
A
#
# COMPACT_ATOMS: atom_id res chain seq x y z
N MET A 1 -12.41 53.14 -6.89
CA MET A 1 -13.36 52.30 -7.66
C MET A 1 -12.67 51.14 -8.41
N LYS A 2 -11.65 51.38 -9.24
CA LYS A 2 -10.94 50.29 -9.97
C LYS A 2 -10.26 49.25 -9.06
N LYS A 3 -9.65 49.67 -7.94
CA LYS A 3 -9.02 48.76 -6.96
C LYS A 3 -10.02 47.88 -6.19
N LEU A 4 -11.26 48.34 -6.00
CA LEU A 4 -12.33 47.59 -5.35
C LEU A 4 -12.89 46.50 -6.28
N ILE A 5 -13.02 46.81 -7.58
CA ILE A 5 -13.46 45.86 -8.61
C ILE A 5 -12.43 44.75 -8.80
N THR A 6 -11.13 45.07 -8.81
CA THR A 6 -10.08 44.04 -8.86
C THR A 6 -10.03 43.19 -7.59
N PHE A 7 -10.33 43.74 -6.42
CA PHE A 7 -10.38 42.97 -5.18
C PHE A 7 -11.59 42.02 -5.15
N LEU A 8 -12.75 42.49 -5.65
CA LEU A 8 -13.93 41.65 -5.81
C LEU A 8 -13.72 40.53 -6.84
N ALA A 9 -13.04 40.84 -7.95
CA ALA A 9 -12.71 39.86 -8.99
C ALA A 9 -11.71 38.79 -8.50
N LEU A 10 -10.79 39.14 -7.59
CA LEU A 10 -9.84 38.21 -6.98
C LEU A 10 -10.53 37.27 -5.97
N ILE A 11 -11.54 37.75 -5.26
CA ILE A 11 -12.34 36.94 -4.31
C ILE A 11 -13.26 35.97 -5.05
N THR A 12 -13.80 36.34 -6.21
CA THR A 12 -14.61 35.42 -7.03
C THR A 12 -13.81 34.30 -7.71
N PHE A 13 -12.48 34.41 -7.78
CA PHE A 13 -11.62 33.38 -8.41
C PHE A 13 -11.12 32.32 -7.41
N THR A 14 -11.33 32.49 -6.10
CA THR A 14 -10.77 31.62 -5.05
C THR A 14 -11.74 30.57 -4.50
N VAL A 15 -12.95 30.45 -5.07
CA VAL A 15 -13.90 29.39 -4.70
C VAL A 15 -13.96 28.32 -5.80
N PHE A 16 -12.81 27.75 -6.16
CA PHE A 16 -12.78 26.42 -6.76
C PHE A 16 -12.74 25.42 -5.62
N THR A 17 -13.90 24.92 -5.22
CA THR A 17 -13.97 23.74 -4.35
C THR A 17 -13.40 22.56 -5.13
N LEU A 18 -12.24 22.06 -4.72
CA LEU A 18 -11.75 20.75 -5.14
C LEU A 18 -12.69 19.71 -4.51
N SER A 19 -13.68 19.24 -5.26
CA SER A 19 -14.41 18.03 -4.90
C SER A 19 -13.62 16.84 -5.43
N THR A 20 -13.09 16.03 -4.51
CA THR A 20 -12.59 14.71 -4.86
C THR A 20 -13.81 13.84 -5.13
N ASN A 21 -13.99 13.40 -6.37
CA ASN A 21 -15.03 12.42 -6.67
C ASN A 21 -14.52 11.05 -6.19
N ALA A 22 -15.25 10.46 -5.25
CA ALA A 22 -15.07 9.05 -4.89
C ALA A 22 -15.36 8.15 -6.11
N GLN A 23 -14.95 6.89 -6.04
CA GLN A 23 -15.16 5.90 -7.10
C GLN A 23 -16.66 5.76 -7.38
N GLN A 24 -17.09 6.13 -8.59
CA GLN A 24 -18.50 6.05 -9.01
C GLN A 24 -18.77 4.75 -9.76
N VAL A 25 -19.94 4.15 -9.52
CA VAL A 25 -20.39 3.00 -10.32
C VAL A 25 -20.87 3.49 -11.67
N ILE A 26 -20.38 2.87 -12.74
CA ILE A 26 -20.92 3.05 -14.08
C ILE A 26 -21.96 1.94 -14.29
N ALA A 27 -23.22 2.33 -14.44
CA ALA A 27 -24.35 1.43 -14.66
C ALA A 27 -25.30 2.03 -15.70
N SER A 28 -26.04 1.19 -16.42
CA SER A 28 -27.06 1.61 -17.39
C SER A 28 -28.17 2.49 -16.77
N ALA A 29 -28.52 2.24 -15.50
CA ALA A 29 -29.40 3.09 -14.69
C ALA A 29 -29.13 2.90 -13.19
N GLY A 30 -29.54 3.85 -12.35
CA GLY A 30 -29.38 3.81 -10.90
C GLY A 30 -29.76 5.12 -10.23
N GLY A 31 -29.56 5.19 -8.92
CA GLY A 31 -29.80 6.41 -8.14
C GLY A 31 -29.27 6.34 -6.73
N TYR A 32 -29.36 7.46 -6.03
CA TYR A 32 -29.10 7.56 -4.60
C TYR A 32 -30.23 8.33 -3.91
N TYR A 33 -30.51 7.96 -2.67
CA TYR A 33 -31.43 8.68 -1.79
C TYR A 33 -30.78 8.78 -0.41
N GLU A 34 -30.82 9.97 0.19
CA GLU A 34 -30.29 10.23 1.53
C GLU A 34 -31.42 10.80 2.38
N GLY A 35 -31.71 10.13 3.50
CA GLY A 35 -32.55 10.65 4.58
C GLY A 35 -31.74 10.76 5.88
N ASP A 36 -32.37 11.29 6.93
CA ASP A 36 -31.67 11.68 8.18
C ASP A 36 -30.83 10.56 8.84
N ASN A 37 -31.23 9.30 8.67
CA ASN A 37 -30.56 8.14 9.29
C ASN A 37 -30.10 7.06 8.30
N ILE A 38 -30.47 7.16 7.03
CA ILE A 38 -30.15 6.12 6.04
C ILE A 38 -29.89 6.74 4.67
N SER A 39 -28.83 6.26 4.02
CA SER A 39 -28.61 6.45 2.60
C SER A 39 -28.79 5.12 1.88
N ILE A 40 -29.41 5.17 0.70
CA ILE A 40 -29.58 4.03 -0.18
C ILE A 40 -29.06 4.41 -1.55
N SER A 41 -28.16 3.58 -2.05
CA SER A 41 -27.65 3.65 -3.41
C SER A 41 -27.97 2.35 -4.12
N TRP A 42 -28.43 2.43 -5.35
CA TRP A 42 -28.80 1.25 -6.13
C TRP A 42 -28.45 1.43 -7.59
N THR A 43 -28.19 0.31 -8.25
CA THR A 43 -27.97 0.21 -9.69
C THR A 43 -28.94 -0.79 -10.28
N LEU A 44 -29.39 -0.52 -11.51
CA LEU A 44 -30.13 -1.49 -12.29
C LEU A 44 -29.11 -2.38 -12.98
N GLY A 45 -29.14 -3.68 -12.66
CA GLY A 45 -28.22 -4.65 -13.25
C GLY A 45 -28.42 -4.80 -14.76
N GLU A 46 -27.34 -5.12 -15.47
CA GLU A 46 -27.36 -5.49 -16.87
C GLU A 46 -27.51 -7.03 -17.01
N THR A 47 -28.05 -7.51 -18.13
CA THR A 47 -28.22 -8.95 -18.39
C THR A 47 -26.89 -9.68 -18.60
N VAL A 48 -25.84 -8.94 -18.98
CA VAL A 48 -24.47 -9.40 -19.13
C VAL A 48 -23.57 -8.37 -18.47
N ILE A 49 -22.70 -8.82 -17.56
CA ILE A 49 -21.73 -7.97 -16.87
C ILE A 49 -20.32 -8.51 -17.10
N GLU A 50 -19.36 -7.62 -17.23
CA GLU A 50 -17.94 -7.98 -17.27
C GLU A 50 -17.32 -7.75 -15.90
N THR A 51 -16.47 -8.69 -15.49
CA THR A 51 -15.60 -8.53 -14.32
C THR A 51 -14.16 -8.52 -14.80
N PHE A 52 -13.45 -7.44 -14.48
CA PHE A 52 -12.01 -7.35 -14.68
C PHE A 52 -11.32 -7.65 -13.35
N GLU A 53 -10.38 -8.60 -13.35
CA GLU A 53 -9.61 -8.98 -12.17
C GLU A 53 -8.13 -8.66 -12.42
N GLY A 54 -7.51 -7.95 -11.47
CA GLY A 54 -6.06 -7.79 -11.32
C GLY A 54 -5.60 -8.32 -9.97
N ALA A 55 -4.30 -8.18 -9.66
CA ALA A 55 -3.73 -8.68 -8.40
C ALA A 55 -4.42 -8.08 -7.15
N ASP A 56 -4.78 -6.79 -7.20
CA ASP A 56 -5.31 -6.04 -6.05
C ASP A 56 -6.69 -5.42 -6.30
N ILE A 57 -7.22 -5.51 -7.52
CA ILE A 57 -8.45 -4.79 -7.91
C ILE A 57 -9.36 -5.72 -8.70
N ILE A 58 -10.61 -5.84 -8.25
CA ILE A 58 -11.72 -6.43 -9.00
C ILE A 58 -12.67 -5.30 -9.39
N LEU A 59 -13.03 -5.21 -10.67
CA LEU A 59 -14.00 -4.25 -11.19
C LEU A 59 -15.13 -5.01 -11.89
N THR A 60 -16.28 -5.13 -11.23
CA THR A 60 -17.51 -5.65 -11.85
C THR A 60 -18.39 -4.49 -12.33
N GLN A 61 -18.64 -4.41 -13.64
CA GLN A 61 -19.51 -3.36 -14.19
C GLN A 61 -20.92 -3.44 -13.62
N GLY A 62 -21.54 -2.29 -13.37
CA GLY A 62 -22.92 -2.21 -12.88
C GLY A 62 -23.13 -2.52 -11.39
N PHE A 63 -22.09 -2.89 -10.64
CA PHE A 63 -22.17 -3.15 -9.19
C PHE A 63 -21.37 -2.15 -8.38
N GLN A 64 -21.90 -1.79 -7.21
CA GLN A 64 -21.11 -1.12 -6.18
C GLN A 64 -19.97 -2.04 -5.75
N GLN A 65 -18.75 -1.62 -6.04
CA GLN A 65 -17.59 -2.36 -5.60
C GLN A 65 -17.49 -2.20 -4.07
N PRO A 66 -17.41 -3.30 -3.30
CA PRO A 66 -17.09 -3.20 -1.90
C PRO A 66 -15.70 -2.55 -1.80
N TYR A 67 -15.67 -1.34 -1.27
CA TYR A 67 -14.42 -0.62 -1.11
C TYR A 67 -13.69 -1.22 0.10
N SER A 68 -12.77 -2.17 -0.13
CA SER A 68 -11.73 -2.44 0.85
C SER A 68 -10.69 -1.34 0.69
N PHE A 69 -10.81 -0.29 1.49
CA PHE A 69 -9.76 0.71 1.65
C PHE A 69 -8.56 0.16 2.43
N TYR A 70 -8.68 -1.07 2.91
CA TYR A 70 -7.65 -1.71 3.67
C TYR A 70 -6.75 -2.52 2.75
N LEU A 71 -5.47 -2.20 2.80
CA LEU A 71 -4.39 -3.04 2.35
C LEU A 71 -4.24 -4.21 3.33
N SER A 72 -3.79 -5.34 2.79
CA SER A 72 -3.41 -6.50 3.57
C SER A 72 -1.91 -6.77 3.38
N GLN A 73 -1.22 -7.10 4.46
CA GLN A 73 0.18 -7.51 4.45
C GLN A 73 0.30 -8.78 5.29
N ILE A 74 0.95 -9.79 4.74
CA ILE A 74 1.27 -11.02 5.46
C ILE A 74 2.70 -10.90 6.00
N LEU A 75 2.87 -11.12 7.29
CA LEU A 75 4.16 -11.20 7.96
C LEU A 75 4.51 -12.66 8.22
N ASN A 76 5.60 -13.13 7.63
CA ASN A 76 6.11 -14.49 7.82
C ASN A 76 7.10 -14.50 8.98
N ILE A 77 6.78 -15.22 10.05
CA ILE A 77 7.59 -15.29 11.26
C ILE A 77 8.20 -16.69 11.36
N PRO A 78 9.50 -16.86 11.03
CA PRO A 78 10.17 -18.16 11.15
C PRO A 78 10.42 -18.52 12.62
N ALA A 79 10.64 -19.82 12.87
CA ALA A 79 11.07 -20.29 14.18
C ALA A 79 12.42 -19.69 14.59
N GLY A 80 12.56 -19.34 15.87
CA GLY A 80 13.73 -18.63 16.38
C GLY A 80 13.54 -17.12 16.41
N TRP A 81 14.65 -16.37 16.36
CA TRP A 81 14.60 -14.91 16.29
C TRP A 81 14.42 -14.45 14.84
N SER A 82 13.67 -13.37 14.64
CA SER A 82 13.55 -12.67 13.36
C SER A 82 13.22 -11.19 13.58
N GLY A 83 13.43 -10.37 12.55
CA GLY A 83 13.05 -8.96 12.53
C GLY A 83 11.83 -8.77 11.65
N ILE A 84 10.78 -8.13 12.16
CA ILE A 84 9.52 -7.89 11.45
C ILE A 84 9.13 -6.42 11.45
N SER A 85 8.48 -5.97 10.39
CA SER A 85 7.89 -4.63 10.29
C SER A 85 6.69 -4.59 9.35
N GLY A 86 5.85 -3.57 9.50
CA GLY A 86 4.69 -3.35 8.64
C GLY A 86 4.87 -2.12 7.75
N TYR A 87 4.45 -2.19 6.49
CA TYR A 87 4.35 -1.03 5.58
C TYR A 87 2.92 -0.48 5.49
N ILE A 88 2.01 -0.96 6.35
CA ILE A 88 0.63 -0.50 6.45
C ILE A 88 0.33 -0.09 7.89
N ASP A 89 -0.57 0.87 8.09
CA ASP A 89 -1.06 1.25 9.41
C ASP A 89 -2.24 0.35 9.80
N PRO A 90 -2.09 -0.61 10.73
CA PRO A 90 -3.12 -1.60 11.02
C PRO A 90 -4.38 -0.97 11.62
N LEU A 91 -5.55 -1.51 11.28
CA LEU A 91 -6.82 -1.08 11.87
C LEU A 91 -6.90 -1.45 13.36
N ASN A 92 -6.43 -2.65 13.70
CA ASN A 92 -6.20 -3.06 15.09
C ASN A 92 -4.70 -2.97 15.37
N LYS A 93 -4.31 -2.04 16.24
CA LYS A 93 -2.92 -1.85 16.66
C LYS A 93 -2.56 -2.67 17.90
N GLY A 94 -3.53 -3.23 18.63
CA GLY A 94 -3.25 -3.94 19.88
C GLY A 94 -2.41 -5.20 19.63
N VAL A 95 -1.16 -5.22 20.10
CA VAL A 95 -0.26 -6.37 19.83
C VAL A 95 -0.78 -7.66 20.46
N GLU A 96 -1.49 -7.57 21.59
CA GLU A 96 -2.14 -8.73 22.21
C GLU A 96 -3.16 -9.38 21.27
N ASP A 97 -4.01 -8.57 20.63
CA ASP A 97 -5.02 -9.07 19.69
C ASP A 97 -4.38 -9.62 18.42
N MET A 98 -3.32 -8.97 17.93
CA MET A 98 -2.61 -9.37 16.70
C MET A 98 -1.97 -10.75 16.84
N PHE A 99 -1.36 -11.04 17.99
CA PHE A 99 -0.65 -12.30 18.24
C PHE A 99 -1.50 -13.35 18.98
N SER A 100 -2.70 -12.99 19.44
CA SER A 100 -3.64 -13.90 20.15
C SER A 100 -3.86 -15.26 19.46
N PRO A 101 -4.04 -15.33 18.12
CA PRO A 101 -4.20 -16.63 17.44
C PRO A 101 -2.95 -17.51 17.46
N HIS A 102 -1.78 -16.93 17.72
CA HIS A 102 -0.46 -17.57 17.61
C HIS A 102 0.28 -17.69 18.94
N ILE A 103 -0.39 -17.43 20.07
CA ILE A 103 0.20 -17.54 21.43
C ILE A 103 0.95 -18.86 21.68
N PRO A 104 0.51 -20.04 21.19
CA PRO A 104 1.26 -21.29 21.40
C PRO A 104 2.68 -21.27 20.80
N ASP A 105 2.87 -20.52 19.71
CA ASP A 105 4.11 -20.47 18.94
C ASP A 105 4.86 -19.14 19.12
N PHE A 106 4.20 -18.12 19.64
CA PHE A 106 4.77 -16.80 19.90
C PHE A 106 5.41 -16.72 21.30
N ILE A 107 6.68 -16.31 21.37
CA ILE A 107 7.42 -16.22 22.63
C ILE A 107 7.52 -14.77 23.11
N ILE A 108 8.13 -13.88 22.32
CA ILE A 108 8.36 -12.48 22.71
C ILE A 108 8.42 -11.58 21.47
N LEU A 109 7.90 -10.36 21.60
CA LEU A 109 8.09 -9.25 20.67
C LEU A 109 8.83 -8.13 21.41
N ALA A 110 9.82 -7.51 20.79
CA ALA A 110 10.58 -6.41 21.38
C ALA A 110 10.84 -5.31 20.34
N SER A 111 10.70 -4.05 20.74
CA SER A 111 11.22 -2.88 20.03
C SER A 111 12.56 -2.47 20.65
N MET A 112 13.03 -1.25 20.34
CA MET A 112 14.22 -0.66 20.96
C MET A 112 14.10 -0.50 22.48
N THR A 113 12.89 -0.19 22.97
CA THR A 113 12.65 0.22 24.35
C THR A 113 11.63 -0.64 25.07
N ASP A 114 10.73 -1.27 24.31
CA ASP A 114 9.53 -1.92 24.81
C ASP A 114 9.47 -3.38 24.40
N PHE A 115 8.70 -4.17 25.14
CA PHE A 115 8.52 -5.57 24.82
C PHE A 115 7.13 -6.08 25.21
N TYR A 116 6.73 -7.15 24.56
CA TYR A 116 5.53 -7.93 24.84
C TYR A 116 5.92 -9.39 25.03
N TYR A 117 5.72 -9.89 26.24
CA TYR A 117 6.03 -11.26 26.67
C TYR A 117 4.79 -11.88 27.35
N PRO A 118 3.95 -12.62 26.59
CA PRO A 118 2.67 -13.15 27.09
C PRO A 118 2.81 -14.09 28.28
N ASP A 119 3.79 -15.01 28.23
CA ASP A 119 4.02 -16.01 29.29
C ASP A 119 4.39 -15.36 30.63
N GLY A 120 5.02 -14.18 30.59
CA GLY A 120 5.33 -13.38 31.77
C GLY A 120 4.25 -12.37 32.13
N GLY A 121 3.17 -12.26 31.33
CA GLY A 121 2.10 -11.29 31.53
C GLY A 121 2.55 -9.83 31.42
N VAL A 122 3.59 -9.54 30.61
CA VAL A 122 4.13 -8.19 30.43
C VAL A 122 3.87 -7.69 29.03
N ASN A 123 3.26 -6.52 28.91
CA ASN A 123 3.10 -5.80 27.65
C ASN A 123 3.39 -4.31 27.85
N THR A 124 4.54 -3.84 27.39
CA THR A 124 4.87 -2.40 27.39
C THR A 124 4.71 -1.77 26.01
N ILE A 125 4.70 -2.57 24.95
CA ILE A 125 4.47 -2.09 23.57
C ILE A 125 3.04 -1.54 23.45
N ASN A 126 2.04 -2.24 23.99
CA ASN A 126 0.61 -1.97 23.88
C ASN A 126 0.10 -1.98 22.43
N ASN A 127 0.51 -0.98 21.64
CA ASN A 127 0.10 -0.77 20.26
C ASN A 127 1.28 -0.90 19.29
N TRP A 128 1.05 -1.61 18.20
CA TRP A 128 1.90 -1.68 17.02
C TRP A 128 2.05 -0.29 16.40
N SER A 129 3.29 0.08 16.10
CA SER A 129 3.65 1.27 15.34
C SER A 129 4.38 0.84 14.08
N TRP A 130 3.97 1.40 12.94
CA TRP A 130 4.67 1.19 11.68
C TRP A 130 6.00 1.96 11.63
N GLU A 131 6.18 2.99 12.46
CA GLU A 131 7.40 3.83 12.51
C GLU A 131 8.61 3.10 13.09
N THR A 132 8.43 1.88 13.61
CA THR A 132 9.51 1.10 14.23
C THR A 132 9.52 -0.34 13.72
N GLY A 133 10.71 -0.93 13.66
CA GLY A 133 10.85 -2.36 13.51
C GLY A 133 10.70 -3.10 14.84
N TYR A 134 10.42 -4.40 14.76
CA TYR A 134 10.34 -5.26 15.94
C TYR A 134 11.22 -6.50 15.77
N GLN A 135 11.75 -6.99 16.88
CA GLN A 135 12.35 -8.30 16.99
C GLN A 135 11.31 -9.25 17.55
N VAL A 136 11.08 -10.37 16.88
CA VAL A 136 10.17 -11.41 17.36
C VAL A 136 10.95 -12.68 17.59
N LYS A 137 10.57 -13.42 18.63
CA LYS A 137 11.01 -14.80 18.84
C LYS A 137 9.80 -15.72 18.80
N ALA A 138 9.91 -16.77 18.01
CA ALA A 138 8.89 -17.80 17.87
C ALA A 138 9.44 -19.20 18.19
N GLY A 139 8.60 -20.06 18.74
CA GLY A 139 8.87 -21.48 18.95
C GLY A 139 8.72 -22.30 17.67
N SER A 140 7.75 -21.94 16.82
CA SER A 140 7.55 -22.52 15.49
C SER A 140 7.18 -21.43 14.47
N GLU A 141 7.18 -21.75 13.18
CA GLU A 141 6.86 -20.79 12.12
C GLU A 141 5.35 -20.52 12.06
N PHE A 142 4.97 -19.24 11.94
CA PHE A 142 3.59 -18.83 11.73
C PHE A 142 3.51 -17.53 10.91
N GLU A 143 2.30 -17.22 10.41
CA GLU A 143 2.04 -16.02 9.63
C GLU A 143 1.04 -15.11 10.36
N VAL A 144 1.28 -13.81 10.33
CA VAL A 144 0.36 -12.79 10.87
C VAL A 144 -0.12 -11.90 9.74
N THR A 145 -1.44 -11.80 9.57
CA THR A 145 -2.04 -10.91 8.57
C THR A 145 -2.37 -9.56 9.18
N LEU A 146 -1.66 -8.52 8.74
CA LEU A 146 -1.98 -7.13 9.03
C LEU A 146 -3.02 -6.64 8.02
N THR A 147 -4.06 -5.96 8.49
CA THR A 147 -5.06 -5.29 7.63
C THR A 147 -5.16 -3.83 8.06
N GLY A 148 -4.99 -2.88 7.13
CA GLY A 148 -4.77 -1.49 7.49
C GLY A 148 -4.76 -0.52 6.32
N SER A 149 -4.56 0.76 6.59
CA SER A 149 -4.45 1.80 5.55
C SER A 149 -3.01 1.97 5.05
N LYS A 150 -2.86 2.56 3.87
CA LYS A 150 -1.55 2.96 3.34
C LYS A 150 -0.93 4.06 4.21
N ILE A 151 0.39 4.00 4.38
CA ILE A 151 1.21 5.04 5.04
C ILE A 151 1.67 6.07 4.00
N ASP A 152 1.71 7.35 4.37
CA ASP A 152 2.20 8.47 3.55
C ASP A 152 2.76 9.59 4.45
N PRO A 153 4.05 9.97 4.37
CA PRO A 153 5.13 9.44 3.53
C PRO A 153 5.87 8.22 4.16
N PRO A 154 6.60 7.41 3.38
CA PRO A 154 7.43 6.30 3.88
C PRO A 154 8.81 6.81 4.33
N GLU A 155 8.83 7.71 5.32
CA GLU A 155 10.04 8.31 5.89
C GLU A 155 10.47 7.59 7.17
N VAL A 156 11.79 7.47 7.38
CA VAL A 156 12.39 6.86 8.56
C VAL A 156 13.43 7.82 9.14
N ASP A 157 13.18 8.25 10.38
CA ASP A 157 14.14 9.01 11.18
C ASP A 157 15.14 8.08 11.86
N LEU A 158 16.41 8.48 11.90
CA LEU A 158 17.51 7.73 12.50
C LEU A 158 18.19 8.56 13.58
N ALA A 159 18.29 8.00 14.78
CA ALA A 159 19.08 8.57 15.86
C ALA A 159 20.55 8.13 15.76
N GLN A 160 21.44 8.82 16.48
CA GLN A 160 22.82 8.36 16.66
C GLN A 160 22.83 6.98 17.35
N ASN A 161 23.77 6.11 16.96
CA ASN A 161 23.89 4.71 17.38
C ASN A 161 22.83 3.79 16.74
N TRP A 162 22.44 2.74 17.46
CA TRP A 162 21.57 1.68 16.94
C TRP A 162 20.11 2.13 16.85
N ASN A 163 19.53 1.87 15.69
CA ASN A 163 18.12 2.02 15.35
C ASN A 163 17.62 0.68 14.82
N LEU A 164 16.38 0.35 15.12
CA LEU A 164 15.68 -0.79 14.55
C LEU A 164 14.66 -0.26 13.54
N ILE A 165 15.02 -0.31 12.26
CA ILE A 165 14.26 0.33 11.19
C ILE A 165 13.21 -0.62 10.59
N PRO A 166 12.03 -0.10 10.23
CA PRO A 166 11.02 -0.82 9.46
C PRO A 166 11.25 -0.66 7.95
N VAL A 167 10.85 -1.66 7.15
CA VAL A 167 10.68 -1.49 5.70
C VAL A 167 9.26 -1.02 5.40
N LEU A 168 9.12 0.26 4.99
CA LEU A 168 7.84 0.97 4.81
C LEU A 168 7.29 0.92 3.38
N THR A 169 7.79 0.00 2.55
CA THR A 169 7.43 -0.12 1.14
C THR A 169 7.06 -1.57 0.81
N SER A 170 6.06 -1.77 -0.06
CA SER A 170 5.58 -3.10 -0.44
C SER A 170 6.47 -3.82 -1.46
N CYS A 171 7.31 -3.08 -2.17
CA CYS A 171 8.23 -3.62 -3.17
C CYS A 171 9.66 -3.84 -2.63
N GLY A 172 9.91 -3.49 -1.36
CA GLY A 172 11.27 -3.42 -0.82
C GLY A 172 12.06 -2.24 -1.41
N ALA A 173 13.35 -2.21 -1.10
CA ALA A 173 14.31 -1.28 -1.69
C ALA A 173 15.71 -1.86 -1.61
N THR A 174 16.60 -1.49 -2.53
CA THR A 174 18.00 -1.92 -2.43
C THR A 174 18.75 -1.12 -1.37
N THR A 175 19.78 -1.70 -0.77
CA THR A 175 20.65 -0.97 0.17
C THR A 175 21.32 0.22 -0.49
N ASP A 176 21.68 0.09 -1.76
CA ASP A 176 22.32 1.16 -2.52
C ASP A 176 21.36 2.34 -2.75
N GLU A 177 20.11 2.09 -3.11
CA GLU A 177 19.11 3.16 -3.30
C GLU A 177 18.80 3.93 -2.01
N VAL A 178 18.88 3.25 -0.86
CA VAL A 178 18.49 3.82 0.43
C VAL A 178 19.67 4.48 1.16
N PHE A 179 20.84 3.86 1.11
CA PHE A 179 21.96 4.19 2.00
C PHE A 179 23.15 4.85 1.34
N THR A 180 23.24 4.88 0.00
CA THR A 180 24.43 5.39 -0.71
C THR A 180 24.77 6.84 -0.36
N ASP A 181 23.75 7.68 -0.14
CA ASP A 181 23.93 9.11 0.14
C ASP A 181 24.12 9.42 1.65
N MET A 182 24.21 8.40 2.51
CA MET A 182 24.38 8.58 3.96
C MET A 182 25.86 8.52 4.37
N ALA A 183 26.47 9.69 4.55
CA ALA A 183 27.84 9.78 5.04
C ALA A 183 28.03 9.23 6.47
N ASP A 184 27.00 9.36 7.32
CA ASP A 184 27.06 9.01 8.74
C ASP A 184 26.63 7.55 9.04
N LEU A 185 26.37 6.75 7.99
CA LEU A 185 26.02 5.34 8.15
C LEU A 185 27.24 4.50 8.50
N ILE A 186 27.17 3.77 9.61
CA ILE A 186 28.24 2.86 10.05
C ILE A 186 28.00 1.45 9.50
N ILE A 187 26.83 0.86 9.79
CA ILE A 187 26.52 -0.54 9.47
C ILE A 187 25.01 -0.77 9.44
N VAL A 188 24.56 -1.60 8.51
CA VAL A 188 23.21 -2.19 8.47
C VAL A 188 23.33 -3.70 8.54
N LYS A 189 22.50 -4.35 9.35
CA LYS A 189 22.49 -5.81 9.48
C LYS A 189 21.08 -6.36 9.69
N GLU A 190 20.89 -7.62 9.33
CA GLU A 190 19.68 -8.35 9.69
C GLU A 190 19.56 -8.56 11.20
N VAL A 191 18.33 -8.63 11.70
CA VAL A 191 18.06 -8.91 13.13
C VAL A 191 18.52 -10.31 13.54
N ALA A 192 18.32 -11.30 12.68
CA ALA A 192 18.61 -12.71 12.95
C ALA A 192 19.11 -13.44 11.71
N GLY A 193 19.98 -12.79 10.95
CA GLY A 193 20.57 -13.37 9.74
C GLY A 193 22.04 -12.96 9.56
N PRO A 194 22.73 -13.61 8.61
CA PRO A 194 24.16 -13.39 8.38
C PRO A 194 24.45 -12.15 7.53
N ASN A 195 23.44 -11.57 6.89
CA ASN A 195 23.65 -10.53 5.90
C ASN A 195 23.87 -9.16 6.57
N VAL A 196 24.89 -8.48 6.09
CA VAL A 196 25.40 -7.20 6.58
C VAL A 196 25.80 -6.32 5.41
N PHE A 197 25.50 -5.03 5.53
CA PHE A 197 26.00 -3.94 4.70
C PHE A 197 26.88 -3.04 5.58
N TRP A 198 28.19 -3.05 5.32
CA TRP A 198 29.21 -2.31 6.06
C TRP A 198 30.14 -1.57 5.09
N PRO A 199 29.79 -0.33 4.72
CA PRO A 199 30.51 0.44 3.70
C PRO A 199 32.00 0.64 4.00
N ALA A 200 32.35 0.93 5.26
CA ALA A 200 33.72 1.19 5.68
C ALA A 200 34.69 0.00 5.46
N TYR A 201 34.16 -1.23 5.41
CA TYR A 201 34.95 -2.45 5.20
C TYR A 201 34.65 -3.11 3.84
N GLY A 202 33.82 -2.51 2.99
CA GLY A 202 33.43 -3.05 1.69
C GLY A 202 32.68 -4.39 1.78
N ILE A 203 31.89 -4.59 2.84
CA ILE A 203 31.07 -5.80 3.02
C ILE A 203 29.64 -5.47 2.60
N GLU A 204 29.17 -6.05 1.49
CA GLU A 204 27.83 -5.79 0.93
C GLU A 204 27.10 -7.12 0.71
N THR A 205 26.88 -7.86 1.81
CA THR A 205 26.17 -9.15 1.76
C THR A 205 24.66 -8.98 1.91
N LEU A 206 24.22 -7.88 2.51
CA LEU A 206 22.83 -7.43 2.48
C LEU A 206 22.67 -6.46 1.30
N THR A 207 21.93 -6.89 0.29
CA THR A 207 21.69 -6.11 -0.95
C THR A 207 20.29 -5.49 -0.99
N ASP A 208 19.32 -6.16 -0.35
CA ASP A 208 17.90 -5.82 -0.46
C ASP A 208 17.25 -5.74 0.93
N LEU A 209 16.45 -4.70 1.11
CA LEU A 209 15.55 -4.51 2.23
C LEU A 209 14.18 -5.07 1.85
N GLU A 210 13.83 -6.20 2.43
CA GLU A 210 12.61 -6.92 2.06
C GLU A 210 11.39 -6.44 2.87
N PRO A 211 10.21 -6.29 2.22
CA PRO A 211 8.99 -5.93 2.92
C PRO A 211 8.64 -6.98 3.98
N GLY A 212 8.13 -6.53 5.13
CA GLY A 212 7.81 -7.42 6.24
C GLY A 212 8.98 -7.70 7.20
N LYS A 213 10.20 -7.26 6.87
CA LYS A 213 11.39 -7.44 7.71
C LYS A 213 11.88 -6.13 8.34
N ALA A 214 12.50 -6.24 9.52
CA ALA A 214 13.19 -5.15 10.19
C ALA A 214 14.72 -5.35 10.17
N TYR A 215 15.45 -4.24 10.18
CA TYR A 215 16.91 -4.21 10.11
C TYR A 215 17.53 -3.34 11.19
N TRP A 216 18.70 -3.73 11.66
CA TRP A 216 19.51 -2.92 12.57
C TRP A 216 20.38 -1.95 11.79
N VAL A 217 20.30 -0.68 12.11
CA VAL A 217 21.11 0.39 11.52
C VAL A 217 21.89 1.09 12.62
N SER A 218 23.19 1.26 12.46
CA SER A 218 24.00 2.08 13.35
C SER A 218 24.48 3.34 12.62
N MET A 219 24.27 4.50 13.24
CA MET A 219 24.66 5.81 12.70
C MET A 219 25.70 6.50 13.60
N ASP A 220 26.56 7.33 13.00
CA ASP A 220 27.53 8.19 13.71
C ASP A 220 26.91 9.51 14.19
N ASP A 221 25.89 10.02 13.49
CA ASP A 221 25.07 11.17 13.89
C ASP A 221 23.59 10.93 13.50
N ILE A 222 22.69 11.85 13.89
CA ILE A 222 21.28 11.80 13.48
C ILE A 222 21.14 11.94 11.96
N GLY A 223 20.13 11.28 11.40
CA GLY A 223 19.84 11.33 9.97
C GLY A 223 18.44 10.79 9.67
N GLY A 224 18.18 10.49 8.41
CA GLY A 224 16.92 9.91 7.98
C GLY A 224 16.92 9.65 6.47
N PHE A 225 15.95 8.87 6.02
CA PHE A 225 15.73 8.61 4.60
C PHE A 225 14.27 8.39 4.27
N THR A 226 13.97 8.42 2.97
CA THR A 226 12.65 8.09 2.44
C THR A 226 12.79 6.92 1.48
N TYR A 227 11.94 5.92 1.63
CA TYR A 227 11.91 4.80 0.69
C TYR A 227 11.46 5.27 -0.70
N PRO A 228 12.02 4.70 -1.79
CA PRO A 228 11.56 5.00 -3.14
C PRO A 228 10.11 4.57 -3.34
N GLU A 229 9.37 5.30 -4.18
CA GLU A 229 8.03 4.88 -4.58
C GLU A 229 8.10 3.56 -5.35
N CYS A 230 7.23 2.61 -5.02
CA CYS A 230 7.05 1.43 -5.85
C CYS A 230 6.61 1.84 -7.26
N ALA A 231 7.30 1.31 -8.27
CA ALA A 231 6.93 1.51 -9.65
C ALA A 231 5.46 1.10 -9.85
N LYS A 232 4.62 2.06 -10.24
CA LYS A 232 3.22 1.78 -10.59
C LYS A 232 3.22 0.77 -11.74
N SER A 233 2.43 -0.30 -11.63
CA SER A 233 2.16 -1.15 -12.78
C SER A 233 1.60 -0.28 -13.90
N SER A 234 2.36 -0.07 -14.97
CA SER A 234 1.84 0.63 -16.14
C SER A 234 0.86 -0.30 -16.86
N TYR A 235 -0.42 0.03 -16.81
CA TYR A 235 -1.38 -0.58 -17.71
C TYR A 235 -1.05 -0.10 -19.14
N ILE A 236 -0.38 -0.92 -19.93
CA ILE A 236 -0.40 -0.77 -21.37
C ILE A 236 -1.75 -1.30 -21.83
N ALA A 237 -2.70 -0.40 -22.04
CA ALA A 237 -3.89 -0.72 -22.81
C ALA A 237 -3.41 -1.23 -24.18
N LYS A 238 -3.41 -2.55 -24.40
CA LYS A 238 -3.59 -3.04 -25.76
C LYS A 238 -5.07 -2.84 -26.03
N PRO A 239 -5.48 -1.90 -26.91
CA PRO A 239 -6.87 -1.84 -27.32
C PRO A 239 -7.22 -3.24 -27.81
N GLN A 240 -8.23 -3.88 -27.21
CA GLN A 240 -8.73 -5.14 -27.75
C GLN A 240 -9.11 -4.86 -29.20
N GLU A 241 -8.47 -5.56 -30.15
CA GLU A 241 -8.90 -5.46 -31.55
C GLU A 241 -10.38 -5.84 -31.58
N LYS A 242 -11.21 -4.93 -32.09
CA LYS A 242 -12.63 -5.20 -32.26
C LYS A 242 -12.77 -6.51 -33.04
N PRO A 243 -13.46 -7.54 -32.52
CA PRO A 243 -13.63 -8.78 -33.24
C PRO A 243 -14.24 -8.48 -34.61
N GLN A 244 -13.56 -8.93 -35.67
CA GLN A 244 -14.06 -8.83 -37.03
C GLN A 244 -15.37 -9.62 -37.10
N ASN A 245 -16.48 -8.94 -37.34
CA ASN A 245 -17.79 -9.57 -37.45
C ASN A 245 -17.86 -10.38 -38.74
N GLY A 246 -17.59 -11.69 -38.65
CA GLY A 246 -17.71 -12.64 -39.77
C GLY A 246 -19.13 -13.10 -40.07
N THR A 247 -20.16 -12.45 -39.51
CA THR A 247 -21.55 -12.88 -39.74
C THR A 247 -22.02 -12.59 -41.18
N PRO A 248 -22.80 -13.49 -41.81
CA PRO A 248 -23.23 -13.35 -43.22
C PRO A 248 -24.15 -12.15 -43.50
N TRP A 249 -24.63 -11.45 -42.47
CA TRP A 249 -25.66 -10.43 -42.58
C TRP A 249 -25.12 -9.01 -42.81
N HIS A 250 -23.81 -8.84 -43.05
CA HIS A 250 -23.20 -7.56 -43.43
C HIS A 250 -22.82 -7.45 -44.91
N LEU A 251 -23.68 -7.96 -45.80
CA LEU A 251 -23.72 -7.50 -47.18
C LEU A 251 -24.78 -6.39 -47.26
N HIS A 252 -24.36 -5.13 -47.10
CA HIS A 252 -25.16 -4.05 -47.65
C HIS A 252 -25.22 -4.26 -49.17
N PRO A 253 -26.40 -4.46 -49.79
CA PRO A 253 -26.48 -4.40 -51.23
C PRO A 253 -26.15 -2.97 -51.64
N LYS A 254 -25.04 -2.77 -52.36
CA LYS A 254 -24.82 -1.54 -53.12
C LYS A 254 -26.01 -1.39 -54.07
N VAL A 255 -26.96 -0.53 -53.71
CA VAL A 255 -27.98 -0.07 -54.64
C VAL A 255 -27.25 0.77 -55.68
N ILE A 256 -26.93 0.15 -56.82
CA ILE A 256 -26.46 0.85 -58.00
C ILE A 256 -27.69 1.53 -58.58
N VAL A 257 -27.83 2.84 -58.35
CA VAL A 257 -28.81 3.66 -59.05
C VAL A 257 -28.22 4.00 -60.43
N PRO A 258 -28.78 3.53 -61.56
CA PRO A 258 -28.29 3.93 -62.87
C PRO A 258 -28.71 5.38 -63.13
N VAL A 259 -27.72 6.26 -63.29
CA VAL A 259 -27.89 7.60 -63.86
C VAL A 259 -28.25 7.43 -65.33
N VAL A 260 -29.51 7.68 -65.68
CA VAL A 260 -29.93 7.83 -67.07
C VAL A 260 -29.55 9.24 -67.50
N LEU A 261 -28.55 9.35 -68.37
CA LEU A 261 -28.23 10.60 -69.07
C LEU A 261 -29.30 10.84 -70.15
N LYS A 262 -29.94 12.00 -70.09
CA LYS A 262 -30.57 12.68 -71.23
C LYS A 262 -30.26 14.16 -71.14
#